data_AF-A0A936NNS8-F1
#
_entry.id   AF-A0A936NNS8-F1
#
_cell.length_a   1.000
_cell.length_b   1.000
_cell.length_c   1.000
_cell.angle_alpha   90.00
_cell.angle_beta   90.00
_cell.angle_gamma   90.00
#
_symmetry.space_group_name_H-M   'P 1'
#
loop_
_entity.id
_entity.type
_entity.pdbx_description
1 polymer ?
#
loop_
_entity_poly.entity_id
_entity_poly.type
_entity_poly.pdbx_seq_one_letter_code
_entity_poly.pdbx_strand_id
1 'polypeptide(L)'
;MKIPVFVSCPTTLSETQQASKKLILDLLDGLELEPRAVGVSDFATQFPLREVAVLARHCSGGVILGFERFRIEKGIRKYSTKDPEEVTSLSFPTPWNQIEAGILFSSGLPLLVFKEAGIDGGIFDLGVSDVFLHEMPRSDHSKSQLSSVFLKWQADVRRHYYEYCF
;
A
#
# COMPACT_ATOMS: atom_id res chain seq x y z
N MET A 1 4.27 23.62 3.14
CA MET A 1 5.23 22.63 2.60
C MET A 1 4.56 21.28 2.71
N LYS A 2 4.52 20.49 1.62
CA LYS A 2 3.86 19.18 1.66
C LYS A 2 4.76 18.14 2.34
N ILE A 3 4.16 17.21 3.07
CA ILE A 3 4.90 16.14 3.76
C ILE A 3 5.01 14.94 2.81
N PRO A 4 6.22 14.45 2.50
CA PRO A 4 6.40 13.32 1.60
C PRO A 4 5.88 12.02 2.23
N VAL A 5 5.11 11.25 1.46
CA VAL A 5 4.59 9.93 1.85
C VAL A 5 4.87 8.93 0.74
N PHE A 6 5.31 7.73 1.12
CA PHE A 6 5.57 6.66 0.18
C PHE A 6 4.25 6.09 -0.34
N VAL A 7 4.12 5.84 -1.64
CA VAL A 7 2.96 5.18 -2.25
C VAL A 7 3.42 3.94 -3.01
N SER A 8 3.10 2.78 -2.45
CA SER A 8 3.31 1.48 -3.09
C SER A 8 2.13 1.16 -4.00
N CYS A 9 2.35 1.22 -5.30
CA CYS A 9 1.31 1.03 -6.30
C CYS A 9 1.88 0.32 -7.55
N PRO A 10 1.23 -0.72 -8.08
CA PRO A 10 1.57 -1.28 -9.38
C PRO A 10 1.55 -0.22 -10.50
N THR A 11 2.44 -0.38 -11.48
CA THR A 11 2.59 0.56 -12.60
C THR A 11 1.44 0.48 -13.60
N THR A 12 0.99 -0.73 -13.92
CA THR A 12 -0.11 -0.98 -14.87
C THR A 12 -1.38 -1.29 -14.10
N LEU A 13 -2.46 -0.56 -14.38
CA LEU A 13 -3.74 -0.67 -13.67
C LEU A 13 -4.89 -0.68 -14.66
N SER A 14 -5.99 -1.37 -14.32
CA SER A 14 -7.26 -1.26 -15.05
C SER A 14 -7.90 0.12 -14.84
N GLU A 15 -8.93 0.47 -15.62
CA GLU A 15 -9.64 1.75 -15.47
C GLU A 15 -10.23 1.93 -14.06
N THR A 16 -10.85 0.88 -13.51
CA THR A 16 -11.40 0.89 -12.15
C THR A 16 -10.31 1.06 -11.09
N GLN A 17 -9.17 0.39 -11.26
CA GLN A 17 -8.02 0.53 -10.36
C GLN A 17 -7.40 1.94 -10.46
N GLN A 18 -7.34 2.52 -11.67
CA GLN A 18 -6.91 3.90 -11.86
C GLN A 18 -7.83 4.90 -11.19
N ALA A 19 -9.16 4.71 -11.28
CA ALA A 19 -10.11 5.57 -10.59
C ALA A 19 -9.93 5.53 -9.07
N SER A 20 -9.71 4.32 -8.51
CA SER A 20 -9.45 4.11 -7.08
C SER A 20 -8.14 4.78 -6.64
N LYS A 21 -7.06 4.56 -7.41
CA LYS A 21 -5.77 5.24 -7.21
C LYS A 21 -5.94 6.76 -7.24
N LYS A 22 -6.63 7.29 -8.24
CA LYS A 22 -6.84 8.74 -8.39
C LYS A 22 -7.55 9.32 -7.16
N LEU A 23 -8.60 8.66 -6.68
CA LEU A 23 -9.33 9.10 -5.49
C LEU A 23 -8.39 9.20 -4.27
N ILE A 24 -7.53 8.19 -4.07
CA ILE A 24 -6.54 8.18 -2.99
C ILE A 24 -5.53 9.32 -3.14
N LEU A 25 -5.00 9.54 -4.35
CA LEU A 25 -4.04 10.61 -4.61
C LEU A 25 -4.66 12.00 -4.41
N ASP A 26 -5.91 12.21 -4.84
CA ASP A 26 -6.65 13.45 -4.62
C ASP A 26 -6.84 13.73 -3.11
N LEU A 27 -7.09 12.68 -2.31
CA LEU A 27 -7.19 12.79 -0.84
C LEU A 27 -5.86 13.14 -0.19
N LEU A 28 -4.75 12.52 -0.62
CA LEU A 28 -3.41 12.87 -0.15
C LEU A 28 -3.08 14.34 -0.45
N ASP A 29 -3.37 14.78 -1.67
CA ASP A 29 -3.12 16.17 -2.10
C ASP A 29 -3.89 17.18 -1.26
N GLY A 30 -5.19 16.92 -1.02
CA GLY A 30 -6.04 17.75 -0.17
C GLY A 30 -5.61 17.81 1.30
N LEU A 31 -4.74 16.89 1.73
CA LEU A 31 -4.18 16.82 3.09
C LEU A 31 -2.74 17.34 3.17
N GLU A 32 -2.26 18.00 2.11
CA GLU A 32 -0.88 18.48 1.97
C GLU A 32 0.17 17.37 2.09
N LEU A 33 -0.17 16.15 1.65
CA LEU A 33 0.75 15.01 1.58
C LEU A 33 1.23 14.84 0.13
N GLU A 34 2.54 14.74 -0.06
CA GLU A 34 3.15 14.57 -1.36
C GLU A 34 3.42 13.08 -1.63
N PRO A 35 2.71 12.43 -2.56
CA PRO A 35 2.92 11.02 -2.87
C PRO A 35 4.26 10.81 -3.60
N ARG A 36 5.06 9.87 -3.11
CA ARG A 36 6.36 9.47 -3.68
C ARG A 36 6.34 7.98 -3.97
N ALA A 37 6.71 7.58 -5.19
CA ALA A 37 6.76 6.18 -5.59
C ALA A 37 8.08 5.86 -6.30
N VAL A 38 8.54 4.62 -6.20
CA VAL A 38 9.71 4.13 -6.93
C VAL A 38 9.33 3.91 -8.41
N GLY A 39 10.22 4.25 -9.34
CA GLY A 39 10.14 3.79 -10.73
C GLY A 39 9.20 4.56 -11.68
N VAL A 40 8.91 5.84 -11.44
CA VAL A 40 8.15 6.67 -12.41
C VAL A 40 9.01 7.15 -13.59
N SER A 41 10.34 7.03 -13.55
CA SER A 41 11.20 7.47 -14.67
C SER A 41 12.34 6.56 -15.11
N ASP A 42 12.94 5.70 -14.27
CA ASP A 42 14.18 5.01 -14.67
C ASP A 42 14.32 3.62 -14.04
N PHE A 43 13.81 2.57 -14.70
CA PHE A 43 14.21 1.19 -14.38
C PHE A 43 15.60 0.88 -15.00
N ALA A 44 16.62 1.61 -14.56
CA ALA A 44 18.01 1.39 -14.93
C ALA A 44 18.98 1.58 -13.74
N THR A 45 18.56 1.15 -12.54
CA THR A 45 19.42 1.14 -11.35
C THR A 45 19.63 -0.28 -10.85
N GLN A 46 20.88 -0.59 -10.48
CA GLN A 46 21.33 -1.95 -10.19
C GLN A 46 20.71 -2.58 -8.92
N PHE A 47 19.96 -1.83 -8.09
CA PHE A 47 19.50 -2.28 -6.77
C PHE A 47 18.14 -1.70 -6.32
N PRO A 48 16.98 -2.21 -6.80
CA PRO A 48 15.66 -1.63 -6.53
C PRO A 48 15.26 -1.61 -5.04
N LEU A 49 15.68 -2.62 -4.26
CA LEU A 49 15.42 -2.62 -2.80
C LEU A 49 16.10 -1.46 -2.08
N ARG A 50 17.30 -1.06 -2.55
CA ARG A 50 18.02 0.07 -1.97
C ARG A 50 17.29 1.38 -2.26
N GLU A 51 16.68 1.51 -3.44
CA GLU A 51 15.89 2.68 -3.79
C GLU A 51 14.64 2.82 -2.95
N VAL A 52 13.92 1.72 -2.73
CA VAL A 52 12.78 1.69 -1.80
C VAL A 52 13.23 2.17 -0.43
N ALA A 53 14.32 1.63 0.11
CA ALA A 53 14.83 2.02 1.42
C ALA A 53 15.29 3.49 1.49
N VAL A 54 15.93 4.02 0.43
CA VAL A 54 16.32 5.43 0.35
C VAL A 54 15.08 6.31 0.28
N LEU A 55 14.09 5.97 -0.55
CA LEU A 55 12.87 6.74 -0.69
C LEU A 55 12.06 6.75 0.62
N ALA A 56 11.97 5.60 1.30
CA ALA A 56 11.32 5.47 2.60
C ALA A 56 11.92 6.44 3.65
N ARG A 57 13.24 6.59 3.70
CA ARG A 57 13.93 7.53 4.62
C ARG A 57 13.57 9.00 4.38
N HIS A 58 13.10 9.33 3.20
CA HIS A 58 12.67 10.68 2.84
C HIS A 58 11.15 10.86 2.93
N CYS A 59 10.43 9.89 3.48
CA CYS A 59 8.99 9.94 3.70
C CYS A 59 8.67 9.92 5.20
N SER A 60 7.45 10.33 5.56
CA SER A 60 6.96 10.32 6.95
C SER A 60 5.73 9.46 7.15
N GLY A 61 5.39 8.67 6.14
CA GLY A 61 4.29 7.71 6.13
C GLY A 61 4.33 6.88 4.86
N GLY A 62 3.54 5.81 4.84
CA GLY A 62 3.39 4.95 3.68
C GLY A 62 1.95 4.56 3.40
N VAL A 63 1.59 4.53 2.13
CA VAL A 63 0.32 4.03 1.62
C VAL A 63 0.58 2.82 0.72
N ILE A 64 -0.08 1.69 1.00
CA ILE A 64 0.03 0.46 0.22
C ILE A 64 -1.27 0.19 -0.53
N LEU A 65 -1.18 0.06 -1.86
CA LEU A 65 -2.33 -0.24 -2.72
C LEU A 65 -2.25 -1.68 -3.24
N GLY A 66 -2.91 -2.59 -2.53
CA GLY A 66 -3.10 -3.98 -2.91
C GLY A 66 -4.17 -4.10 -3.99
N PHE A 67 -3.79 -3.94 -5.24
CA PHE A 67 -4.63 -4.27 -6.39
C PHE A 67 -4.36 -5.70 -6.85
N GLU A 68 -5.37 -6.41 -7.35
CA GLU A 68 -5.21 -7.72 -7.94
C GLU A 68 -4.32 -7.61 -9.20
N ARG A 69 -3.24 -8.40 -9.20
CA ARG A 69 -2.28 -8.48 -10.31
C ARG A 69 -2.13 -9.90 -10.85
N PHE A 70 -2.46 -10.89 -10.04
CA PHE A 70 -2.34 -12.29 -10.39
C PHE A 70 -3.52 -13.07 -9.82
N ARG A 71 -4.14 -13.92 -10.64
CA ARG A 71 -5.28 -14.74 -10.24
C ARG A 71 -5.00 -16.22 -10.51
N ILE A 72 -5.31 -17.05 -9.53
CA ILE A 72 -5.30 -18.52 -9.65
C ILE A 72 -6.76 -18.98 -9.71
N GLU A 73 -7.17 -19.53 -10.86
CA GLU A 73 -8.52 -20.11 -10.99
C GLU A 73 -8.65 -21.43 -10.22
N LYS A 74 -7.61 -22.27 -10.25
CA LYS A 74 -7.50 -23.50 -9.45
C LYS A 74 -6.06 -23.79 -9.08
N GLY A 75 -5.80 -24.14 -7.82
CA GLY A 75 -4.47 -24.47 -7.33
C GLY A 75 -4.49 -25.26 -6.02
N ILE A 76 -3.31 -25.51 -5.46
CA ILE A 76 -3.13 -26.16 -4.16
C ILE A 76 -2.21 -25.29 -3.31
N ARG A 77 -2.72 -24.78 -2.19
CA ARG A 77 -1.93 -24.15 -1.11
C ARG A 77 -1.24 -25.24 -0.28
N LYS A 78 -0.06 -24.92 0.27
CA LYS A 78 0.76 -25.84 1.07
C LYS A 78 0.97 -27.19 0.36
N TYR A 79 1.25 -27.12 -0.94
CA TYR A 79 1.48 -28.28 -1.78
C TYR A 79 2.58 -29.19 -1.18
N SER A 80 2.39 -30.51 -1.27
CA SER A 80 3.28 -31.53 -0.71
C SER A 80 3.48 -31.48 0.82
N THR A 81 2.61 -30.79 1.56
CA THR A 81 2.59 -30.88 3.03
C THR A 81 1.60 -31.95 3.51
N LYS A 82 1.53 -32.17 4.82
CA LYS A 82 0.55 -33.09 5.44
C LYS A 82 -0.89 -32.57 5.37
N ASP A 83 -1.08 -31.30 5.02
CA ASP A 83 -2.36 -30.60 4.99
C ASP A 83 -2.44 -29.71 3.74
N PRO A 84 -2.50 -30.30 2.53
CA PRO A 84 -2.67 -29.55 1.30
C PRO A 84 -4.09 -28.99 1.22
N GLU A 85 -4.22 -27.77 0.72
CA GLU A 85 -5.50 -27.07 0.65
C GLU A 85 -5.82 -26.76 -0.82
N GLU A 86 -6.91 -27.34 -1.34
CA GLU A 86 -7.41 -26.95 -2.66
C GLU A 86 -7.99 -25.54 -2.61
N VAL A 87 -7.61 -24.73 -3.59
CA VAL A 87 -8.02 -23.33 -3.65
C VAL A 87 -8.55 -22.99 -5.02
N THR A 88 -9.62 -22.20 -5.03
CA THR A 88 -10.29 -21.71 -6.24
C THR A 88 -10.41 -20.20 -6.17
N SER A 89 -10.13 -19.53 -7.29
CA SER A 89 -10.25 -18.08 -7.43
C SER A 89 -9.49 -17.27 -6.37
N LEU A 90 -8.19 -17.55 -6.20
CA LEU A 90 -7.31 -16.73 -5.35
C LEU A 90 -6.72 -15.55 -6.12
N SER A 91 -6.68 -14.41 -5.45
CA SER A 91 -6.20 -13.14 -6.01
C SER A 91 -5.00 -12.64 -5.22
N PHE A 92 -3.94 -12.28 -5.94
CA PHE A 92 -2.70 -11.80 -5.35
C PHE A 92 -2.36 -10.41 -5.85
N PRO A 93 -1.87 -9.54 -4.95
CA PRO A 93 -1.27 -8.28 -5.31
C PRO A 93 0.15 -8.50 -5.84
N THR A 94 0.83 -7.40 -6.18
CA THR A 94 2.26 -7.48 -6.47
C THR A 94 3.04 -7.87 -5.20
N PRO A 95 4.04 -8.77 -5.29
CA PRO A 95 4.90 -9.09 -4.13
C PRO A 95 5.64 -7.85 -3.60
N TRP A 96 5.83 -6.83 -4.43
CA TRP A 96 6.42 -5.55 -4.03
C TRP A 96 5.65 -4.86 -2.90
N ASN A 97 4.32 -5.01 -2.84
CA ASN A 97 3.55 -4.42 -1.73
C ASN A 97 4.01 -4.95 -0.37
N GLN A 98 4.30 -6.25 -0.26
CA GLN A 98 4.77 -6.87 0.97
C GLN A 98 6.17 -6.38 1.34
N ILE A 99 7.06 -6.29 0.35
CA ILE A 99 8.44 -5.84 0.53
C ILE A 99 8.49 -4.38 0.97
N GLU A 100 7.79 -3.49 0.25
CA GLU A 100 7.75 -2.07 0.53
C GLU A 100 7.09 -1.81 1.88
N ALA A 101 5.96 -2.47 2.17
CA ALA A 101 5.33 -2.38 3.49
C ALA A 101 6.26 -2.83 4.62
N GLY A 102 6.96 -3.95 4.44
CA GLY A 102 7.93 -4.44 5.43
C GLY A 102 9.05 -3.45 5.70
N ILE A 103 9.61 -2.82 4.65
CA ILE A 103 10.65 -1.80 4.79
C ILE A 103 10.12 -0.57 5.53
N LEU A 104 8.94 -0.08 5.15
CA LEU A 104 8.31 1.09 5.78
C LEU A 104 7.99 0.82 7.26
N PHE A 105 7.41 -0.35 7.56
CA PHE A 105 7.11 -0.79 8.93
C PHE A 105 8.38 -0.89 9.77
N SER A 106 9.44 -1.53 9.25
CA SER A 106 10.73 -1.64 9.94
C SER A 106 11.42 -0.29 10.16
N SER A 107 11.05 0.73 9.36
CA SER A 107 11.54 2.11 9.49
C SER A 107 10.70 2.95 10.47
N GLY A 108 9.69 2.37 11.12
CA GLY A 108 8.82 3.07 12.06
C GLY A 108 7.79 4.01 11.42
N LEU A 109 7.57 3.89 10.11
CA LEU A 109 6.67 4.79 9.39
C LEU A 109 5.19 4.40 9.60
N PRO A 110 4.30 5.37 9.87
CA PRO A 110 2.85 5.13 9.90
C PRO A 110 2.35 4.59 8.55
N LEU A 111 1.61 3.48 8.59
CA LEU A 111 1.15 2.78 7.39
C LEU A 111 -0.37 2.78 7.25
N LEU A 112 -0.83 3.08 6.03
CA LEU A 112 -2.22 2.96 5.59
C LEU A 112 -2.29 2.00 4.40
N VAL A 113 -3.11 0.97 4.50
CA VAL A 113 -3.15 -0.14 3.53
C VAL A 113 -4.56 -0.27 2.99
N PHE A 114 -4.66 -0.28 1.67
CA PHE A 114 -5.88 -0.56 0.94
C PHE A 114 -5.74 -1.85 0.16
N LYS A 115 -6.78 -2.68 0.13
CA LYS A 115 -6.79 -3.91 -0.67
C LYS A 115 -8.09 -4.12 -1.42
N GLU A 116 -8.01 -4.69 -2.62
CA GLU A 116 -9.19 -5.20 -3.31
C GLU A 116 -9.73 -6.46 -2.61
N ALA A 117 -11.03 -6.72 -2.78
CA ALA A 117 -11.69 -7.87 -2.20
C ALA A 117 -11.01 -9.19 -2.64
N GLY A 118 -10.83 -10.10 -1.68
CA GLY A 118 -10.19 -11.40 -1.90
C GLY A 118 -8.66 -11.38 -1.83
N ILE A 119 -8.03 -10.21 -1.67
CA ILE A 119 -6.60 -10.14 -1.36
C ILE A 119 -6.39 -10.44 0.11
N ASP A 120 -5.51 -11.39 0.41
CA ASP A 120 -5.13 -11.80 1.76
C ASP A 120 -3.61 -12.00 1.88
N GLY A 121 -3.16 -12.26 3.11
CA GLY A 121 -1.77 -12.60 3.43
C GLY A 121 -0.92 -11.41 3.87
N GLY A 122 -0.17 -11.60 4.96
CA GLY A 122 0.88 -10.69 5.38
C GLY A 122 0.33 -9.32 5.76
N ILE A 123 0.78 -8.25 5.09
CA ILE A 123 0.31 -6.88 5.35
C ILE A 123 -1.21 -6.69 5.09
N PHE A 124 -1.85 -7.62 4.36
CA PHE A 124 -3.27 -7.56 4.02
C PHE A 124 -4.17 -8.38 4.96
N ASP A 125 -3.60 -9.00 6.00
CA ASP A 125 -4.36 -9.72 7.03
C ASP A 125 -4.70 -8.80 8.21
N LEU A 126 -5.93 -8.92 8.71
CA LEU A 126 -6.40 -8.15 9.87
C LEU A 126 -5.60 -8.54 11.13
N GLY A 127 -5.13 -7.54 11.88
CA GLY A 127 -4.50 -7.75 13.20
C GLY A 127 -3.03 -8.19 13.15
N VAL A 128 -2.37 -8.16 12.00
CA VAL A 128 -0.93 -8.47 11.90
C VAL A 128 -0.05 -7.34 12.48
N SER A 129 -0.56 -6.11 12.61
CA SER A 129 0.16 -4.94 13.17
C SER A 129 -0.79 -3.77 13.47
N ASP A 130 -0.27 -2.65 13.99
CA ASP A 130 -0.98 -1.37 14.18
C ASP A 130 -1.32 -0.64 12.85
N VAL A 131 -1.32 -1.36 11.74
CA VAL A 131 -1.52 -0.84 10.39
C VAL A 131 -3.01 -0.60 10.13
N PHE A 132 -3.33 0.56 9.54
CA PHE A 132 -4.69 0.88 9.12
C PHE A 132 -5.04 0.12 7.84
N LEU A 133 -5.70 -1.04 7.96
CA LEU A 133 -6.14 -1.84 6.81
C LEU A 133 -7.60 -1.53 6.44
N HIS A 134 -7.82 -1.17 5.17
CA HIS A 134 -9.13 -0.81 4.62
C HIS A 134 -9.40 -1.48 3.26
N GLU A 135 -10.68 -1.64 2.92
CA GLU A 135 -11.09 -2.02 1.56
C GLU A 135 -10.77 -0.92 0.56
N MET A 136 -10.43 -1.31 -0.67
CA MET A 136 -10.09 -0.39 -1.75
C MET A 136 -11.30 0.50 -2.08
N PRO A 137 -11.17 1.84 -2.03
CA PRO A 137 -12.27 2.73 -2.33
C PRO A 137 -12.69 2.61 -3.78
N ARG A 138 -14.01 2.48 -3.99
CA ARG A 138 -14.62 2.58 -5.31
C ARG A 138 -15.26 3.96 -5.49
N SER A 139 -15.58 4.32 -6.72
CA SER A 139 -16.15 5.64 -7.07
C SER A 139 -17.49 5.95 -6.38
N ASP A 140 -18.19 4.93 -5.90
CA ASP A 140 -19.47 4.99 -5.18
C ASP A 140 -19.31 5.15 -3.66
N HIS A 141 -18.10 5.01 -3.11
CA HIS A 141 -17.88 5.12 -1.67
C HIS A 141 -18.13 6.54 -1.17
N SER A 142 -18.75 6.64 0.02
CA SER A 142 -18.93 7.93 0.67
C SER A 142 -17.57 8.56 0.99
N LYS A 143 -17.28 9.69 0.34
CA LYS A 143 -16.06 10.48 0.58
C LYS A 143 -15.84 10.76 2.07
N SER A 144 -16.91 10.90 2.86
CA SER A 144 -16.81 11.21 4.29
C SER A 144 -16.14 10.11 5.12
N GLN A 145 -16.42 8.84 4.83
CA GLN A 145 -15.79 7.72 5.55
C GLN A 145 -14.30 7.64 5.24
N LEU A 146 -13.94 7.76 3.96
CA LEU A 146 -12.55 7.77 3.53
C LEU A 146 -11.78 8.95 4.12
N SER A 147 -12.37 10.15 4.15
CA SER A 147 -11.75 11.31 4.79
C SER A 147 -11.41 11.07 6.26
N SER A 148 -12.29 10.42 7.03
CA SER A 148 -12.02 10.17 8.46
C SER A 148 -10.80 9.25 8.69
N VAL A 149 -10.64 8.23 7.85
CA VAL A 149 -9.50 7.30 7.88
C VAL A 149 -8.20 8.06 7.59
N PHE A 150 -8.18 8.83 6.51
CA PHE A 150 -7.02 9.60 6.12
C PHE A 150 -6.65 10.66 7.17
N LEU A 151 -7.63 11.34 7.78
CA LEU A 151 -7.36 12.33 8.83
C LEU A 151 -6.70 11.71 10.05
N LYS A 152 -7.15 10.51 10.48
CA LYS A 152 -6.53 9.80 11.59
C LYS A 152 -5.09 9.42 11.27
N TRP A 153 -4.86 8.77 10.13
CA TRP A 153 -3.51 8.37 9.71
C TRP A 153 -2.59 9.59 9.49
N GLN A 154 -3.11 10.68 8.91
CA GLN A 154 -2.35 11.92 8.69
C GLN A 154 -1.83 12.51 10.00
N ALA A 155 -2.57 12.39 11.11
CA ALA A 155 -2.10 12.87 12.41
C ALA A 155 -0.81 12.15 12.86
N ASP A 156 -0.71 10.84 12.59
CA ASP A 156 0.48 10.06 12.90
C ASP A 156 1.63 10.39 11.93
N VAL A 157 1.34 10.61 10.65
CA VAL A 157 2.32 11.07 9.64
C VAL A 157 2.91 12.43 10.04
N ARG A 158 2.07 13.39 10.43
CA ARG A 158 2.51 14.72 10.87
C ARG A 158 3.36 14.63 12.14
N ARG A 159 2.96 13.79 13.11
CA ARG A 159 3.75 13.55 14.32
C ARG A 159 5.14 13.03 13.97
N HIS A 160 5.22 11.98 13.16
CA HIS A 160 6.49 11.43 12.69
C HIS A 160 7.34 12.49 11.97
N TYR A 161 6.74 13.29 11.08
CA TYR A 161 7.46 14.33 10.34
C TYR A 161 8.11 15.37 11.27
N TYR A 162 7.38 15.88 12.27
CA TYR A 162 7.90 16.91 13.18
C TYR A 162 8.83 16.37 14.26
N GLU A 163 8.76 15.08 14.59
CA GLU A 163 9.66 14.45 15.58
C GLU A 163 11.01 14.02 14.98
N TYR A 164 11.04 13.61 13.70
CA TYR A 164 12.20 12.93 13.12
C TYR A 164 12.76 13.56 11.83
N CYS A 165 12.03 14.48 11.18
CA CYS A 165 12.46 15.09 9.92
C CYS A 165 12.73 16.59 10.02
N PHE A 166 12.52 17.18 11.20
CA PHE A 166 12.84 18.57 11.55
C PHE A 166 13.81 18.58 12.73
#